data_AF-A0AAD6AFI7-F1
#
_entry.id   AF-A0AAD6AFI7-F1
#
_cell.length_a   1.000
_cell.length_b   1.000
_cell.length_c   1.000
_cell.angle_alpha   90.00
_cell.angle_beta   90.00
_cell.angle_gamma   90.00
#
_symmetry.space_group_name_H-M   'P 1'
#
loop_
_entity.id
_entity.type
_entity.pdbx_description
1 polymer ?
#
loop_
_entity_poly.entity_id
_entity_poly.type
_entity_poly.pdbx_seq_one_letter_code
_entity_poly.pdbx_strand_id
1 'polypeptide(L)'
;MEAVLLALLPCCTASCLRISPSLSPPPLVLQLDSGSTTETLFRFKLTADQLGISTVRVHTTARGRDVLRRYQQLLFTSLYTFDYQVHDVTCSTDHAHKRSPGGKEVEEEVSGFLQQLPAQRGGVQVLKSPLIPECFGHGFSTRAGGVSSIASLSSLNLFSSSRRRDSVSVVQENRRRLALKAGFNPRDLQLVKVDHGSAVWVVGGAEPERYDAMVTDQRGRVLAAPGADCMPLLFAERGSKVIGAAHAGWKGTLEGVAMATVGAMVTEFGCRARDIVVAVGPSVGGCCFTLDRKQALHFLLLHPDCVKDPEAERPHVNIRLANRILLERGGVLPGNIDDSSVSECTSCHTELFFSHVRDGLNFGTQLGFLWIREEEEEEEEEEEEEGEEGEEGEEEEEGERERETDR
;
A
#
# COMPACT_ATOMS: atom_id res chain seq x y z
N MET A 1 29.40 0.41 -7.83
CA MET A 1 30.31 -0.36 -6.95
C MET A 1 29.93 -1.83 -7.03
N GLU A 2 30.90 -2.74 -7.02
CA GLU A 2 30.69 -4.18 -7.12
C GLU A 2 30.91 -4.87 -5.75
N ALA A 3 30.15 -5.91 -5.44
CA ALA A 3 30.37 -6.82 -4.31
C ALA A 3 30.58 -8.26 -4.79
N VAL A 4 31.23 -9.10 -3.97
CA VAL A 4 31.36 -10.55 -4.23
C VAL A 4 30.69 -11.34 -3.12
N LEU A 5 29.61 -12.04 -3.45
CA LEU A 5 28.92 -12.96 -2.54
C LEU A 5 29.46 -14.39 -2.72
N LEU A 6 29.93 -15.00 -1.63
CA LEU A 6 30.35 -16.40 -1.61
C LEU A 6 29.23 -17.26 -1.02
N ALA A 7 28.35 -17.74 -1.89
CA ALA A 7 27.22 -18.56 -1.49
C ALA A 7 27.58 -20.05 -1.53
N LEU A 8 28.16 -20.51 -0.44
CA LEU A 8 28.51 -21.91 -0.22
C LEU A 8 27.32 -22.68 0.36
N LEU A 9 27.15 -23.94 -0.06
CA LEU A 9 26.24 -24.85 0.65
C LEU A 9 26.77 -25.08 2.08
N PRO A 10 25.92 -25.43 3.06
CA PRO A 10 26.32 -25.64 4.46
C PRO A 10 27.48 -26.63 4.66
N CYS A 11 27.75 -27.49 3.68
CA CYS A 11 28.82 -28.48 3.67
C CYS A 11 30.10 -28.05 2.93
N CYS A 12 30.12 -26.88 2.27
CA CYS A 12 31.24 -26.40 1.48
C CYS A 12 31.90 -25.20 2.16
N THR A 13 33.22 -25.20 2.30
CA THR A 13 33.99 -24.03 2.75
C THR A 13 34.49 -23.23 1.55
N ALA A 14 34.92 -21.97 1.74
CA ALA A 14 35.51 -21.16 0.64
C ALA A 14 36.72 -21.86 -0.01
N SER A 15 37.43 -22.69 0.76
CA SER A 15 38.50 -23.57 0.30
C SER A 15 38.03 -24.59 -0.76
N CYS A 16 36.79 -25.08 -0.66
CA CYS A 16 36.20 -26.01 -1.63
C CYS A 16 35.95 -25.39 -3.02
N LEU A 17 35.77 -24.07 -3.11
CA LEU A 17 35.54 -23.38 -4.38
C LEU A 17 36.85 -22.93 -5.09
N ARG A 18 38.03 -23.21 -4.52
CA ARG A 18 39.35 -22.78 -5.05
C ARG A 18 39.42 -21.29 -5.45
N ILE A 19 38.78 -20.41 -4.68
CA ILE A 19 38.74 -18.97 -4.99
C ILE A 19 40.00 -18.30 -4.44
N SER A 20 40.83 -17.74 -5.32
CA SER A 20 42.02 -16.96 -4.93
C SER A 20 41.62 -15.59 -4.38
N PRO A 21 42.20 -15.11 -3.27
CA PRO A 21 41.77 -13.87 -2.59
C PRO A 21 42.24 -12.56 -3.27
N SER A 22 42.60 -12.56 -4.55
CA SER A 22 43.28 -11.43 -5.21
C SER A 22 42.33 -10.52 -6.02
N LEU A 23 41.19 -10.12 -5.46
CA LEU A 23 40.30 -9.12 -6.07
C LEU A 23 40.52 -7.74 -5.40
N SER A 24 40.77 -6.71 -6.21
CA SER A 24 40.96 -5.32 -5.78
C SER A 24 39.90 -4.40 -6.41
N PRO A 25 39.17 -3.57 -5.65
CA PRO A 25 39.19 -3.44 -4.18
C PRO A 25 38.67 -4.72 -3.48
N PRO A 26 39.00 -4.95 -2.19
CA PRO A 26 38.59 -6.16 -1.48
C PRO A 26 37.06 -6.23 -1.49
N PRO A 27 36.47 -7.28 -2.07
CA PRO A 27 35.03 -7.35 -2.16
C PRO A 27 34.41 -7.59 -0.78
N LEU A 28 33.19 -7.09 -0.58
CA LEU A 28 32.38 -7.45 0.59
C LEU A 28 32.04 -8.95 0.48
N VAL A 29 32.84 -9.80 1.11
CA VAL A 29 32.64 -11.26 1.14
C VAL A 29 31.64 -11.60 2.22
N LEU A 30 30.47 -12.09 1.81
CA LEU A 30 29.51 -12.73 2.70
C LEU A 30 29.53 -14.23 2.49
N GLN A 31 29.70 -14.94 3.61
CA GLN A 31 29.55 -16.38 3.69
C GLN A 31 28.15 -16.67 4.19
N LEU A 32 27.48 -17.68 3.60
CA LEU A 32 26.25 -18.22 4.17
C LEU A 32 26.64 -19.22 5.26
N ASP A 33 26.95 -18.73 6.46
CA ASP A 33 27.12 -19.52 7.68
C ASP A 33 25.76 -19.73 8.40
N SER A 34 25.77 -20.46 9.53
CA SER A 34 24.68 -21.23 10.17
C SER A 34 23.34 -20.54 10.53
N GLY A 35 23.03 -19.35 9.99
CA GLY A 35 21.73 -18.69 10.07
C GLY A 35 20.77 -19.05 8.93
N SER A 36 19.59 -18.42 8.91
CA SER A 36 18.63 -18.54 7.79
C SER A 36 19.21 -17.90 6.52
N THR A 37 18.94 -18.51 5.36
CA THR A 37 19.35 -17.97 4.04
C THR A 37 18.71 -16.59 3.82
N THR A 38 17.44 -16.44 4.22
CA THR A 38 16.73 -15.16 4.17
C THR A 38 17.44 -14.09 4.97
N GLU A 39 17.77 -14.36 6.24
CA GLU A 39 18.40 -13.35 7.10
C GLU A 39 19.72 -12.87 6.50
N THR A 40 20.55 -13.80 6.04
CA THR A 40 21.86 -13.46 5.47
C THR A 40 21.74 -12.61 4.21
N LEU A 41 20.84 -12.99 3.30
CA LEU A 41 20.58 -12.23 2.08
C LEU A 41 19.94 -10.86 2.36
N PHE A 42 19.06 -10.78 3.36
CA PHE A 42 18.47 -9.52 3.77
C PHE A 42 19.53 -8.58 4.36
N ARG A 43 20.38 -9.06 5.27
CA ARG A 43 21.52 -8.28 5.80
C ARG A 43 22.46 -7.82 4.71
N PHE A 44 22.78 -8.71 3.76
CA PHE A 44 23.54 -8.34 2.56
C PHE A 44 22.89 -7.20 1.80
N LYS A 45 21.58 -7.28 1.54
CA LYS A 45 20.82 -6.23 0.85
C LYS A 45 20.94 -4.89 1.60
N LEU A 46 20.79 -4.88 2.92
CA LEU A 46 20.93 -3.67 3.73
C LEU A 46 22.30 -3.02 3.53
N THR A 47 23.37 -3.80 3.62
CA THR A 47 24.74 -3.32 3.40
C THR A 47 24.94 -2.85 1.96
N ALA A 48 24.43 -3.61 0.98
CA ALA A 48 24.52 -3.24 -0.43
C ALA A 48 23.82 -1.91 -0.71
N ASP A 49 22.66 -1.65 -0.11
CA ASP A 49 21.93 -0.39 -0.25
C ASP A 49 22.67 0.78 0.39
N GLN A 50 23.21 0.59 1.59
CA GLN A 50 24.02 1.61 2.27
C GLN A 50 25.27 2.00 1.47
N LEU A 51 25.89 1.01 0.80
CA LEU A 51 27.09 1.20 -0.01
C LEU A 51 26.78 1.55 -1.47
N GLY A 52 25.51 1.71 -1.87
CA GLY A 52 25.15 2.01 -3.26
C GLY A 52 25.56 0.92 -4.27
N ILE A 53 25.64 -0.33 -3.82
CA ILE A 53 25.99 -1.49 -4.63
C ILE A 53 24.75 -1.92 -5.43
N SER A 54 24.97 -2.20 -6.70
CA SER A 54 23.95 -2.69 -7.65
C SER A 54 24.43 -3.87 -8.47
N THR A 55 25.70 -4.27 -8.33
CA THR A 55 26.28 -5.40 -9.05
C THR A 55 26.95 -6.32 -8.07
N VAL A 56 26.55 -7.59 -8.12
CA VAL A 56 26.96 -8.62 -7.17
C VAL A 56 27.47 -9.81 -7.96
N ARG A 57 28.75 -10.12 -7.84
CA ARG A 57 29.31 -11.36 -8.36
C ARG A 57 29.06 -12.47 -7.36
N VAL A 58 28.45 -13.57 -7.77
CA VAL A 58 28.06 -14.69 -6.92
C VAL A 58 28.86 -15.93 -7.31
N HIS A 59 29.67 -16.46 -6.40
CA HIS A 59 30.33 -17.75 -6.60
C HIS A 59 29.54 -18.84 -5.88
N THR A 60 29.08 -19.86 -6.63
CA THR A 60 28.21 -20.92 -6.08
C THR A 60 28.23 -22.18 -6.95
N THR A 61 27.48 -23.22 -6.57
CA THR A 61 27.24 -24.42 -7.40
C THR A 61 26.00 -24.25 -8.26
N ALA A 62 25.78 -25.11 -9.27
CA ALA A 62 24.58 -25.06 -10.11
C ALA A 62 23.28 -25.12 -9.26
N ARG A 63 23.28 -26.01 -8.26
CA ARG A 63 22.20 -26.14 -7.30
C ARG A 63 22.04 -24.89 -6.42
N GLY A 64 23.13 -24.31 -5.93
CA GLY A 64 23.11 -23.09 -5.12
C GLY A 64 22.54 -21.90 -5.88
N ARG A 65 22.91 -21.75 -7.16
CA ARG A 65 22.32 -20.74 -8.06
C ARG A 65 20.80 -20.84 -8.14
N ASP A 66 20.26 -22.03 -8.33
CA ASP A 66 18.82 -22.22 -8.49
C ASP A 66 18.04 -21.91 -7.21
N VAL A 67 18.63 -22.21 -6.04
CA VAL A 67 18.06 -21.83 -4.74
C VAL A 67 18.13 -20.31 -4.54
N LEU A 68 19.29 -19.68 -4.74
CA LEU A 68 19.48 -18.24 -4.54
C LEU A 68 18.58 -17.38 -5.42
N ARG A 69 18.32 -17.81 -6.66
CA ARG A 69 17.42 -17.11 -7.58
C ARG A 69 16.01 -16.93 -6.99
N ARG A 70 15.52 -17.89 -6.20
CA ARG A 70 14.19 -17.80 -5.56
C ARG A 70 14.17 -16.71 -4.49
N TYR A 71 15.15 -16.69 -3.59
CA TYR A 71 15.26 -15.62 -2.59
C TYR A 71 15.51 -14.25 -3.25
N GLN A 72 16.28 -14.22 -4.35
CA GLN A 72 16.55 -12.99 -5.10
C GLN A 72 15.28 -12.34 -5.64
N GLN A 73 14.38 -13.15 -6.20
CA GLN A 73 13.09 -12.67 -6.71
C GLN A 73 12.22 -12.03 -5.63
N LEU A 74 12.38 -12.44 -4.37
CA LEU A 74 11.59 -11.94 -3.24
C LEU A 74 12.26 -10.75 -2.52
N LEU A 75 13.58 -10.78 -2.36
CA LEU A 75 14.34 -9.83 -1.55
C LEU A 75 15.00 -8.71 -2.36
N PHE A 76 15.16 -8.85 -3.68
CA PHE A 76 15.86 -7.87 -4.51
C PHE A 76 14.96 -7.41 -5.67
N THR A 77 15.29 -6.26 -6.26
CA THR A 77 14.63 -5.72 -7.45
C THR A 77 15.55 -5.81 -8.67
N SER A 78 15.04 -5.44 -9.84
CA SER A 78 15.84 -5.36 -11.08
C SER A 78 16.98 -4.33 -11.04
N LEU A 79 17.05 -3.51 -9.99
CA LEU A 79 18.17 -2.59 -9.78
C LEU A 79 19.45 -3.29 -9.30
N TYR A 80 19.38 -4.58 -8.98
CA TYR A 80 20.54 -5.41 -8.67
C TYR A 80 20.81 -6.37 -9.83
N THR A 81 22.07 -6.46 -10.23
CA THR A 81 22.58 -7.42 -11.20
C THR A 81 23.38 -8.48 -10.46
N PHE A 82 23.04 -9.75 -10.66
CA PHE A 82 23.75 -10.89 -10.08
C PHE A 82 24.53 -11.64 -11.18
N ASP A 83 25.86 -11.53 -11.16
CA ASP A 83 26.77 -12.24 -12.07
C ASP A 83 27.21 -13.56 -11.44
N TYR A 84 26.71 -14.69 -11.95
CA TYR A 84 26.95 -16.01 -11.36
C TYR A 84 28.16 -16.70 -11.97
N GLN A 85 29.15 -16.96 -11.13
CA GLN A 85 30.30 -17.81 -11.40
C GLN A 85 30.03 -19.19 -10.79
N VAL A 86 29.61 -20.15 -11.63
CA VAL A 86 29.22 -21.49 -11.19
C VAL A 86 30.42 -22.43 -11.20
N HIS A 87 30.64 -23.14 -10.09
CA HIS A 87 31.76 -24.06 -9.91
C HIS A 87 31.26 -25.49 -9.68
N ASP A 88 31.95 -26.45 -10.28
CA ASP A 88 31.75 -27.87 -10.02
C ASP A 88 32.48 -28.26 -8.73
N VAL A 89 31.70 -28.62 -7.70
CA VAL A 89 32.25 -29.06 -6.42
C VAL A 89 32.04 -30.56 -6.30
N THR A 90 33.10 -31.34 -6.49
CA THR A 90 33.13 -32.77 -6.14
C THR A 90 33.33 -32.88 -4.63
N CYS A 91 32.25 -33.03 -3.87
CA CYS A 91 32.33 -33.29 -2.44
C CYS A 91 32.42 -34.81 -2.22
N SER A 92 33.48 -35.28 -1.56
CA SER A 92 33.74 -36.69 -1.27
C SER A 92 33.05 -37.21 0.00
N THR A 93 32.23 -36.39 0.66
CA THR A 93 31.49 -36.78 1.87
C THR A 93 30.01 -36.95 1.58
N ASP A 94 29.53 -38.17 1.80
CA ASP A 94 28.17 -38.68 1.58
C ASP A 94 27.18 -38.14 2.64
N HIS A 95 27.24 -36.83 2.93
CA HIS A 95 26.24 -36.19 3.77
C HIS A 95 25.00 -35.92 2.92
N ALA A 96 23.97 -36.73 3.17
CA ALA A 96 22.62 -36.62 2.64
C ALA A 96 22.33 -35.22 2.10
N HIS A 97 22.36 -35.10 0.77
CA HIS A 97 22.04 -33.87 0.09
C HIS A 97 20.62 -33.46 0.50
N LYS A 98 20.48 -32.54 1.48
CA LYS A 98 19.17 -31.96 1.85
C LYS A 98 18.46 -31.58 0.55
N ARG A 99 17.15 -31.79 0.40
CA ARG A 99 16.41 -31.36 -0.80
C ARG A 99 16.55 -29.85 -0.98
N SER A 100 16.58 -29.34 -2.22
CA SER A 100 16.45 -27.90 -2.46
C SER A 100 15.05 -27.44 -2.01
N PRO A 101 14.92 -26.33 -1.26
CA PRO A 101 13.62 -25.91 -0.76
C PRO A 101 12.67 -25.59 -1.92
N GLY A 102 11.39 -25.92 -1.78
CA GLY A 102 10.37 -25.57 -2.78
C GLY A 102 10.16 -24.05 -2.89
N GLY A 103 9.50 -23.57 -3.94
CA GLY A 103 9.18 -22.13 -4.08
C GLY A 103 8.36 -21.59 -2.90
N LYS A 104 7.29 -22.33 -2.53
CA LYS A 104 6.42 -22.00 -1.39
C LYS A 104 7.17 -21.99 -0.04
N GLU A 105 8.09 -22.94 0.16
CA GLU A 105 8.92 -22.98 1.38
C GLU A 105 9.80 -21.73 1.50
N VAL A 106 10.35 -21.25 0.38
CA VAL A 106 11.15 -20.01 0.35
C VAL A 106 10.28 -18.76 0.61
N GLU A 107 9.07 -18.71 0.04
CA GLU A 107 8.11 -17.62 0.29
C GLU A 107 7.69 -17.56 1.77
N GLU A 108 7.40 -18.71 2.38
CA GLU A 108 7.05 -18.82 3.81
C GLU A 108 8.23 -18.43 4.71
N GLU A 109 9.46 -18.85 4.39
CA GLU A 109 10.66 -18.45 5.13
C GLU A 109 10.89 -16.94 5.06
N VAL A 110 10.80 -16.35 3.86
CA VAL A 110 10.97 -14.90 3.67
C VAL A 110 9.89 -14.11 4.40
N SER A 111 8.64 -14.51 4.25
CA SER A 111 7.50 -13.88 4.94
C SER A 111 7.65 -13.96 6.46
N GLY A 112 7.95 -15.16 7.00
CA GLY A 112 8.13 -15.37 8.43
C GLY A 112 9.25 -14.52 9.02
N PHE A 113 10.39 -14.41 8.32
CA PHE A 113 11.48 -13.54 8.74
C PHE A 113 11.09 -12.05 8.73
N LEU A 114 10.45 -11.56 7.66
CA LEU A 114 10.06 -10.14 7.56
C LEU A 114 9.03 -9.75 8.63
N GLN A 115 8.14 -10.66 9.01
CA GLN A 115 7.16 -10.46 10.08
C GLN A 115 7.81 -10.29 11.47
N GLN A 116 9.00 -10.86 11.67
CA GLN A 116 9.75 -10.74 12.93
C GLN A 116 10.55 -9.43 13.03
N LEU A 117 10.74 -8.71 11.92
CA LEU A 117 11.49 -7.45 11.94
C LEU A 117 10.76 -6.39 12.79
N PRO A 118 11.49 -5.60 13.59
CA PRO A 118 10.85 -4.54 14.39
C PRO A 118 10.25 -3.47 13.48
N ALA A 119 9.13 -2.89 13.90
CA ALA A 119 8.58 -1.70 13.27
C ALA A 119 9.55 -0.53 13.43
N GLN A 120 9.81 0.19 12.35
CA GLN A 120 10.64 1.39 12.36
C GLN A 120 9.76 2.65 12.42
N ARG A 121 10.26 3.72 13.05
CA ARG A 121 9.57 5.01 13.22
C ARG A 121 8.26 4.92 14.04
N GLY A 122 8.21 4.01 15.02
CA GLY A 122 7.02 3.79 15.85
C GLY A 122 6.05 2.77 15.25
N GLY A 123 4.79 2.78 15.72
CA GLY A 123 3.73 1.92 15.19
C GLY A 123 3.10 2.48 13.90
N VAL A 124 2.33 1.64 13.21
CA VAL A 124 1.53 2.09 12.05
C VAL A 124 0.50 3.11 12.52
N GLN A 125 0.45 4.25 11.83
CA GLN A 125 -0.53 5.31 12.07
C GLN A 125 -1.43 5.48 10.84
N VAL A 126 -2.73 5.59 11.09
CA VAL A 126 -3.79 5.77 10.09
C VAL A 126 -4.58 7.01 10.47
N LEU A 127 -4.57 8.00 9.58
CA LEU A 127 -5.37 9.21 9.70
C LEU A 127 -6.79 8.92 9.19
N LYS A 128 -7.80 9.43 9.90
CA LYS A 128 -9.21 9.23 9.54
C LYS A 128 -9.91 10.57 9.38
N SER A 129 -10.85 10.58 8.44
CA SER A 129 -11.83 11.65 8.28
C SER A 129 -13.00 11.46 9.23
N PRO A 130 -13.52 12.50 9.90
CA PRO A 130 -14.76 12.43 10.68
C PRO A 130 -16.03 12.43 9.80
N LEU A 131 -15.92 12.69 8.49
CA LEU A 131 -17.10 12.76 7.62
C LEU A 131 -17.45 11.42 6.98
N ILE A 132 -16.49 10.51 6.82
CA ILE A 132 -16.77 9.19 6.23
C ILE A 132 -17.61 8.37 7.23
N PRO A 133 -18.82 7.92 6.83
CA PRO A 133 -19.71 7.16 7.71
C PRO A 133 -19.09 5.86 8.25
N GLU A 134 -19.48 5.45 9.46
CA GLU A 134 -18.89 4.29 10.15
C GLU A 134 -19.19 2.93 9.50
N CYS A 135 -20.21 2.86 8.64
CA CYS A 135 -20.48 1.69 7.79
C CYS A 135 -19.38 1.47 6.73
N PHE A 136 -18.46 2.42 6.58
CA PHE A 136 -17.26 2.28 5.78
C PHE A 136 -16.02 2.28 6.69
N GLY A 137 -15.07 1.42 6.36
CA GLY A 137 -13.72 1.53 6.90
C GLY A 137 -12.88 2.40 5.97
N HIS A 138 -12.02 3.26 6.53
CA HIS A 138 -11.15 4.11 5.74
C HIS A 138 -9.89 4.52 6.50
N GLY A 139 -8.96 5.09 5.74
CA GLY A 139 -7.93 5.94 6.30
C GLY A 139 -6.83 6.31 5.30
N PHE A 140 -5.89 7.11 5.80
CA PHE A 140 -4.67 7.47 5.09
C PHE A 140 -3.46 7.03 5.92
N SER A 141 -2.59 6.21 5.34
CA SER A 141 -1.39 5.73 6.03
C SER A 141 -0.34 6.84 6.14
N THR A 142 0.42 6.85 7.22
CA THR A 142 1.69 7.60 7.32
C THR A 142 2.87 6.72 6.93
N ARG A 143 4.10 7.25 6.98
CA ARG A 143 5.34 6.50 6.69
C ARG A 143 5.83 5.63 7.85
N ALA A 144 5.19 5.65 9.01
CA ALA A 144 5.62 4.96 10.23
C ALA A 144 5.12 3.51 10.32
N GLY A 145 5.85 2.64 11.02
CA GLY A 145 5.39 1.28 11.36
C GLY A 145 5.84 0.14 10.44
N GLY A 146 6.55 0.43 9.34
CA GLY A 146 6.98 -0.59 8.39
C GLY A 146 8.38 -1.14 8.63
N VAL A 147 8.87 -1.89 7.62
CA VAL A 147 10.16 -2.61 7.61
C VAL A 147 11.11 -2.17 6.49
N SER A 148 10.69 -1.23 5.64
CA SER A 148 11.57 -0.70 4.58
C SER A 148 12.72 0.07 5.21
N SER A 149 13.94 -0.29 4.84
CA SER A 149 15.17 0.18 5.49
C SER A 149 15.90 1.28 4.73
N ILE A 150 15.62 1.45 3.44
CA ILE A 150 16.22 2.49 2.60
C ILE A 150 15.70 3.85 3.08
N ALA A 151 16.58 4.81 3.35
CA ALA A 151 16.22 6.07 4.04
C ALA A 151 15.01 6.79 3.44
N SER A 152 14.93 6.88 2.12
CA SER A 152 13.84 7.55 1.41
C SER A 152 12.56 6.69 1.26
N LEU A 153 12.65 5.40 1.57
CA LEU A 153 11.53 4.44 1.58
C LEU A 153 11.14 4.04 3.00
N SER A 154 11.91 4.47 4.02
CA SER A 154 11.69 4.07 5.40
C SER A 154 10.49 4.81 6.03
N SER A 155 9.54 4.13 6.69
CA SER A 155 9.53 2.70 7.01
C SER A 155 8.39 1.91 6.38
N LEU A 156 7.19 2.50 6.26
CA LEU A 156 5.98 1.86 5.73
C LEU A 156 5.76 2.20 4.26
N ASN A 157 6.70 1.84 3.38
CA ASN A 157 6.48 1.98 1.94
C ASN A 157 5.49 0.93 1.43
N LEU A 158 4.41 1.37 0.78
CA LEU A 158 3.29 0.51 0.35
C LEU A 158 3.29 0.23 -1.16
N PHE A 159 4.32 0.66 -1.87
CA PHE A 159 4.45 0.47 -3.32
C PHE A 159 5.84 -0.01 -3.72
N SER A 160 5.89 -1.07 -4.54
CA SER A 160 7.12 -1.56 -5.16
C SER A 160 7.08 -1.35 -6.67
N SER A 161 8.24 -1.09 -7.28
CA SER A 161 8.40 -1.09 -8.73
C SER A 161 9.84 -1.46 -9.10
N SER A 162 10.04 -1.86 -10.36
CA SER A 162 11.37 -2.13 -10.93
C SER A 162 12.34 -0.95 -10.88
N ARG A 163 11.81 0.27 -10.68
CA ARG A 163 12.59 1.52 -10.59
C ARG A 163 13.01 1.88 -9.16
N ARG A 164 12.54 1.14 -8.15
CA ARG A 164 12.86 1.38 -6.74
C ARG A 164 13.55 0.16 -6.12
N ARG A 165 14.27 0.37 -5.02
CA ARG A 165 15.07 -0.68 -4.36
C ARG A 165 14.29 -1.51 -3.35
N ASP A 166 13.06 -1.14 -3.03
CA ASP A 166 12.23 -1.90 -2.09
C ASP A 166 11.61 -3.11 -2.76
N SER A 167 11.82 -4.29 -2.17
CA SER A 167 11.40 -5.55 -2.77
C SER A 167 9.91 -5.79 -2.60
N VAL A 168 9.36 -6.68 -3.43
CA VAL A 168 7.94 -7.04 -3.37
C VAL A 168 7.59 -7.61 -1.99
N SER A 169 8.43 -8.46 -1.40
CA SER A 169 8.17 -9.05 -0.08
C SER A 169 8.19 -8.04 1.07
N VAL A 170 9.09 -7.05 1.02
CA VAL A 170 9.13 -5.97 2.04
C VAL A 170 7.85 -5.12 1.96
N VAL A 171 7.43 -4.76 0.74
CA VAL A 171 6.19 -4.00 0.54
C VAL A 171 4.95 -4.81 0.91
N GLN A 172 4.93 -6.13 0.63
CA GLN A 172 3.85 -7.02 1.07
C GLN A 172 3.74 -7.08 2.59
N GLU A 173 4.87 -7.15 3.31
CA GLU A 173 4.87 -7.08 4.77
C GLU A 173 4.33 -5.74 5.28
N ASN A 174 4.74 -4.62 4.67
CA ASN A 174 4.20 -3.30 5.02
C ASN A 174 2.67 -3.22 4.79
N ARG A 175 2.17 -3.77 3.68
CA ARG A 175 0.73 -3.85 3.41
C ARG A 175 0.00 -4.71 4.43
N ARG A 176 0.59 -5.85 4.84
CA ARG A 176 0.04 -6.69 5.91
C ARG A 176 -0.05 -5.93 7.23
N ARG A 177 1.00 -5.19 7.61
CA ARG A 177 0.99 -4.35 8.83
C ARG A 177 -0.08 -3.27 8.79
N LEU A 178 -0.23 -2.60 7.64
CA LEU A 178 -1.30 -1.63 7.44
C LEU A 178 -2.67 -2.29 7.59
N ALA A 179 -2.89 -3.41 6.91
CA ALA A 179 -4.15 -4.15 6.93
C ALA A 179 -4.56 -4.57 8.35
N LEU A 180 -3.62 -5.13 9.12
CA LEU A 180 -3.85 -5.48 10.52
C LEU A 180 -4.16 -4.27 11.40
N LYS A 181 -3.47 -3.14 11.19
CA LYS A 181 -3.73 -1.92 11.95
C LYS A 181 -5.09 -1.31 11.60
N ALA A 182 -5.49 -1.38 10.33
CA ALA A 182 -6.71 -0.78 9.83
C ALA A 182 -7.95 -1.67 10.03
N GLY A 183 -7.77 -2.98 10.18
CA GLY A 183 -8.86 -3.94 10.35
C GLY A 183 -9.45 -4.46 9.03
N PHE A 184 -8.63 -4.65 8.00
CA PHE A 184 -9.05 -5.29 6.74
C PHE A 184 -8.15 -6.46 6.35
N ASN A 185 -8.62 -7.35 5.48
CA ASN A 185 -7.81 -8.44 4.96
C ASN A 185 -6.86 -7.92 3.86
N PRO A 186 -5.53 -8.12 3.96
CA PRO A 186 -4.57 -7.59 2.98
C PRO A 186 -4.79 -8.10 1.55
N ARG A 187 -5.52 -9.22 1.37
CA ARG A 187 -5.85 -9.77 0.03
C ARG A 187 -6.93 -8.98 -0.69
N ASP A 188 -7.73 -8.21 0.04
CA ASP A 188 -8.84 -7.44 -0.52
C ASP A 188 -8.37 -6.06 -1.02
N LEU A 189 -7.11 -5.71 -0.73
CA LEU A 189 -6.50 -4.45 -1.13
C LEU A 189 -6.24 -4.38 -2.64
N GLN A 190 -7.03 -3.54 -3.31
CA GLN A 190 -6.89 -3.20 -4.71
C GLN A 190 -6.34 -1.78 -4.86
N LEU A 191 -5.22 -1.64 -5.57
CA LEU A 191 -4.63 -0.33 -5.85
C LEU A 191 -5.06 0.16 -7.23
N VAL A 192 -5.28 1.47 -7.37
CA VAL A 192 -5.43 2.09 -8.70
C VAL A 192 -4.16 1.91 -9.54
N LYS A 193 -4.34 1.68 -10.85
CA LYS A 193 -3.25 1.51 -11.83
C LYS A 193 -2.92 2.85 -12.50
N VAL A 194 -2.41 3.77 -11.70
CA VAL A 194 -2.17 5.20 -12.03
C VAL A 194 -1.46 5.41 -13.36
N ASP A 195 -1.99 6.32 -14.19
CA ASP A 195 -1.27 6.95 -15.30
C ASP A 195 -1.28 8.49 -15.26
N HIS A 196 -1.74 9.05 -14.13
CA HIS A 196 -1.92 10.48 -13.87
C HIS A 196 -2.99 11.13 -14.77
N GLY A 197 -3.93 10.32 -15.27
CA GLY A 197 -5.09 10.77 -16.03
C GLY A 197 -6.35 10.92 -15.18
N SER A 198 -7.51 10.70 -15.79
CA SER A 198 -8.83 10.79 -15.14
C SER A 198 -9.73 9.57 -15.33
N ALA A 199 -9.20 8.47 -15.89
CA ALA A 199 -9.99 7.26 -16.12
C ALA A 199 -10.44 6.61 -14.81
N VAL A 200 -11.70 6.17 -14.77
CA VAL A 200 -12.34 5.51 -13.64
C VAL A 200 -12.67 4.07 -14.02
N TRP A 201 -12.28 3.12 -13.19
CA TRP A 201 -12.72 1.73 -13.31
C TRP A 201 -13.90 1.45 -12.37
N VAL A 202 -15.00 0.98 -12.94
CA VAL A 202 -16.15 0.45 -12.20
C VAL A 202 -15.85 -1.02 -11.87
N VAL A 203 -15.61 -1.31 -10.61
CA VAL A 203 -15.19 -2.64 -10.17
C VAL A 203 -16.33 -3.64 -10.43
N GLY A 204 -15.97 -4.82 -10.93
CA GLY A 204 -16.92 -5.82 -11.44
C GLY A 204 -16.99 -5.85 -12.97
N GLY A 205 -16.63 -4.75 -13.64
CA GLY A 205 -16.40 -4.73 -15.08
C GLY A 205 -15.01 -5.23 -15.49
N ALA A 206 -14.75 -5.30 -16.79
CA ALA A 206 -13.43 -5.62 -17.32
C ALA A 206 -12.39 -4.59 -16.84
N GLU A 207 -11.33 -5.05 -16.16
CA GLU A 207 -10.32 -4.17 -15.59
C GLU A 207 -9.42 -3.56 -16.69
N PRO A 208 -9.33 -2.21 -16.79
CA PRO A 208 -8.40 -1.57 -17.71
C PRO A 208 -6.93 -1.79 -17.33
N GLU A 209 -6.02 -1.58 -18.29
CA GLU A 209 -4.58 -1.61 -18.00
C GLU A 209 -4.19 -0.51 -17.01
N ARG A 210 -4.80 0.68 -17.15
CA ARG A 210 -4.52 1.87 -16.34
C ARG A 210 -5.77 2.66 -16.03
N TYR A 211 -5.81 3.22 -14.84
CA TYR A 211 -6.88 4.05 -14.33
C TYR A 211 -6.41 4.77 -13.04
N ASP A 212 -6.93 5.96 -12.82
CA ASP A 212 -6.56 6.80 -11.67
C ASP A 212 -7.64 6.82 -10.60
N ALA A 213 -8.81 6.24 -10.88
CA ALA A 213 -9.86 6.07 -9.89
C ALA A 213 -10.59 4.73 -10.02
N MET A 214 -11.21 4.29 -8.92
CA MET A 214 -12.11 3.15 -8.86
C MET A 214 -13.38 3.52 -8.11
N VAL A 215 -14.49 2.87 -8.48
CA VAL A 215 -15.77 2.93 -7.76
C VAL A 215 -16.38 1.54 -7.64
N THR A 216 -17.08 1.26 -6.54
CA THR A 216 -17.76 -0.03 -6.30
C THR A 216 -18.84 0.09 -5.22
N ASP A 217 -19.84 -0.78 -5.29
CA ASP A 217 -20.78 -1.12 -4.21
C ASP A 217 -20.49 -2.52 -3.59
N GLN A 218 -19.48 -3.21 -4.09
CA GLN A 218 -19.11 -4.56 -3.65
C GLN A 218 -18.37 -4.56 -2.30
N ARG A 219 -18.87 -5.35 -1.34
CA ARG A 219 -18.15 -5.71 -0.11
C ARG A 219 -16.95 -6.63 -0.40
N GLY A 220 -16.08 -6.84 0.59
CA GLY A 220 -14.87 -7.67 0.45
C GLY A 220 -13.81 -7.07 -0.49
N ARG A 221 -13.85 -5.76 -0.71
CA ARG A 221 -12.90 -4.99 -1.52
C ARG A 221 -12.42 -3.77 -0.75
N VAL A 222 -11.11 -3.56 -0.73
CA VAL A 222 -10.48 -2.37 -0.17
C VAL A 222 -9.87 -1.57 -1.31
N LEU A 223 -10.53 -0.49 -1.71
CA LEU A 223 -10.01 0.39 -2.77
C LEU A 223 -8.89 1.25 -2.19
N ALA A 224 -7.78 1.42 -2.92
CA ALA A 224 -6.66 2.22 -2.48
C ALA A 224 -6.08 3.12 -3.59
N ALA A 225 -5.83 4.38 -3.22
CA ALA A 225 -5.16 5.38 -4.04
C ALA A 225 -3.77 5.69 -3.47
N PRO A 226 -2.68 5.59 -4.27
CA PRO A 226 -1.34 5.92 -3.81
C PRO A 226 -1.12 7.44 -3.73
N GLY A 227 -0.36 7.86 -2.73
CA GLY A 227 0.04 9.24 -2.50
C GLY A 227 1.49 9.36 -2.07
N ALA A 228 2.16 10.36 -2.59
CA ALA A 228 3.45 10.90 -2.13
C ALA A 228 3.61 12.24 -2.82
N ASP A 229 2.81 13.21 -2.37
CA ASP A 229 2.49 14.53 -2.95
C ASP A 229 1.23 14.59 -3.81
N CYS A 230 1.03 13.65 -4.73
CA CYS A 230 -0.27 13.51 -5.38
C CYS A 230 -1.32 13.11 -4.34
N MET A 231 -2.55 13.56 -4.53
CA MET A 231 -3.58 13.55 -3.51
C MET A 231 -4.47 12.31 -3.61
N PRO A 232 -4.50 11.43 -2.60
CA PRO A 232 -5.52 10.40 -2.52
C PRO A 232 -6.85 11.02 -2.08
N LEU A 233 -7.90 10.74 -2.84
CA LEU A 233 -9.28 11.15 -2.56
C LEU A 233 -10.12 9.90 -2.29
N LEU A 234 -10.89 9.90 -1.21
CA LEU A 234 -11.80 8.81 -0.85
C LEU A 234 -13.23 9.35 -0.91
N PHE A 235 -14.13 8.62 -1.56
CA PHE A 235 -15.51 9.00 -1.81
C PHE A 235 -16.43 7.96 -1.18
N ALA A 236 -17.45 8.40 -0.47
CA ALA A 236 -18.43 7.50 0.11
C ALA A 236 -19.84 8.09 -0.02
N GLU A 237 -20.81 7.26 -0.34
CA GLU A 237 -22.22 7.63 -0.33
C GLU A 237 -22.99 6.55 0.44
N ARG A 238 -23.61 6.96 1.56
CA ARG A 238 -24.19 6.04 2.54
C ARG A 238 -25.44 5.35 2.01
N GLY A 239 -26.30 6.07 1.27
CA GLY A 239 -27.60 5.57 0.83
C GLY A 239 -27.49 4.36 -0.10
N SER A 240 -26.69 4.49 -1.16
CA SER A 240 -26.43 3.43 -2.14
C SER A 240 -25.29 2.49 -1.71
N LYS A 241 -24.65 2.71 -0.55
CA LYS A 241 -23.46 1.96 -0.07
C LYS A 241 -22.33 1.91 -1.11
N VAL A 242 -22.05 3.03 -1.78
CA VAL A 242 -21.04 3.13 -2.83
C VAL A 242 -19.79 3.81 -2.31
N ILE A 243 -18.63 3.27 -2.67
CA ILE A 243 -17.33 3.83 -2.36
C ILE A 243 -16.52 4.11 -3.62
N GLY A 244 -15.60 5.06 -3.52
CA GLY A 244 -14.62 5.35 -4.57
C GLY A 244 -13.27 5.78 -4.01
N ALA A 245 -12.19 5.48 -4.74
CA ALA A 245 -10.84 5.97 -4.44
C ALA A 245 -10.23 6.56 -5.71
N ALA A 246 -9.60 7.74 -5.60
CA ALA A 246 -8.94 8.39 -6.73
C ALA A 246 -7.55 8.92 -6.37
N HIS A 247 -6.64 8.83 -7.33
CA HIS A 247 -5.33 9.46 -7.33
C HIS A 247 -5.41 10.77 -8.11
N ALA A 248 -5.30 11.91 -7.42
CA ALA A 248 -5.33 13.23 -8.02
C ALA A 248 -3.93 13.88 -8.00
N GLY A 249 -3.14 13.61 -9.04
CA GLY A 249 -1.97 14.41 -9.39
C GLY A 249 -2.37 15.73 -10.06
N TRP A 250 -1.39 16.60 -10.37
CA TRP A 250 -1.69 17.89 -11.03
C TRP A 250 -2.36 17.72 -12.40
N LYS A 251 -1.93 16.72 -13.18
CA LYS A 251 -2.49 16.41 -14.50
C LYS A 251 -3.91 15.85 -14.37
N GLY A 252 -4.09 14.80 -13.57
CA GLY A 252 -5.42 14.24 -13.28
C GLY A 252 -6.40 15.25 -12.68
N THR A 253 -5.92 16.21 -11.88
CA THR A 253 -6.74 17.33 -11.37
C THR A 253 -7.28 18.19 -12.51
N LEU A 254 -6.42 18.61 -13.45
CA LEU A 254 -6.85 19.39 -14.62
C LEU A 254 -7.74 18.58 -15.57
N GLU A 255 -7.51 17.27 -15.67
CA GLU A 255 -8.36 16.34 -16.43
C GLU A 255 -9.65 15.95 -15.70
N GLY A 256 -9.83 16.41 -14.46
CA GLY A 256 -11.07 16.27 -13.71
C GLY A 256 -11.29 14.91 -13.05
N VAL A 257 -10.24 14.18 -12.66
CA VAL A 257 -10.36 12.83 -12.05
C VAL A 257 -11.35 12.79 -10.88
N ALA A 258 -11.33 13.78 -9.99
CA ALA A 258 -12.26 13.87 -8.87
C ALA A 258 -13.72 13.91 -9.33
N MET A 259 -14.00 14.67 -10.40
CA MET A 259 -15.34 14.76 -10.98
C MET A 259 -15.69 13.57 -11.85
N ALA A 260 -14.73 12.93 -12.49
CA ALA A 260 -14.94 11.66 -13.16
C ALA A 260 -15.38 10.58 -12.16
N THR A 261 -14.76 10.53 -10.96
CA THR A 261 -15.16 9.62 -9.88
C THR A 261 -16.58 9.90 -9.40
N VAL A 262 -16.92 11.16 -9.09
CA VAL A 262 -18.28 11.57 -8.73
C VAL A 262 -19.27 11.19 -9.85
N GLY A 263 -18.91 11.48 -11.10
CA GLY A 263 -19.71 11.14 -12.28
C GLY A 263 -20.01 9.64 -12.35
N ALA A 264 -19.00 8.78 -12.19
CA ALA A 264 -19.17 7.34 -12.20
C ALA A 264 -20.07 6.85 -11.05
N MET A 265 -19.93 7.41 -9.84
CA MET A 265 -20.84 7.08 -8.73
C MET A 265 -22.29 7.43 -9.05
N VAL A 266 -22.53 8.58 -9.68
CA VAL A 266 -23.86 9.04 -10.09
C VAL A 266 -24.42 8.18 -11.22
N THR A 267 -23.66 7.94 -12.29
CA THR A 267 -24.16 7.27 -13.49
C THR A 267 -24.34 5.77 -13.30
N GLU A 268 -23.43 5.11 -12.59
CA GLU A 268 -23.42 3.65 -12.48
C GLU A 268 -24.23 3.14 -11.28
N PHE A 269 -24.32 3.93 -10.20
CA PHE A 269 -24.95 3.50 -8.95
C PHE A 269 -26.09 4.42 -8.48
N GLY A 270 -26.45 5.43 -9.27
CA GLY A 270 -27.56 6.33 -8.95
C GLY A 270 -27.32 7.22 -7.73
N CYS A 271 -26.08 7.38 -7.28
CA CYS A 271 -25.75 8.31 -6.21
C CYS A 271 -26.16 9.75 -6.58
N ARG A 272 -26.41 10.59 -5.56
CA ARG A 272 -26.59 12.03 -5.76
C ARG A 272 -25.32 12.74 -5.31
N ALA A 273 -24.75 13.59 -6.17
CA ALA A 273 -23.50 14.30 -5.86
C ALA A 273 -23.51 15.02 -4.51
N ARG A 274 -24.65 15.61 -4.13
CA ARG A 274 -24.83 16.31 -2.85
C ARG A 274 -24.77 15.40 -1.61
N ASP A 275 -24.95 14.09 -1.78
CA ASP A 275 -24.94 13.11 -0.68
C ASP A 275 -23.58 12.39 -0.60
N ILE A 276 -22.72 12.57 -1.60
CA ILE A 276 -21.36 12.03 -1.60
C ILE A 276 -20.53 12.83 -0.59
N VAL A 277 -19.83 12.10 0.28
CA VAL A 277 -18.78 12.61 1.15
C VAL A 277 -17.43 12.35 0.50
N VAL A 278 -16.52 13.32 0.59
CA VAL A 278 -15.16 13.21 0.07
C VAL A 278 -14.16 13.50 1.17
N ALA A 279 -13.33 12.52 1.50
CA ALA A 279 -12.17 12.73 2.35
C ALA A 279 -10.92 12.96 1.49
N VAL A 280 -10.26 14.08 1.73
CA VAL A 280 -9.02 14.48 1.06
C VAL A 280 -7.84 14.08 1.93
N GLY A 281 -6.94 13.27 1.38
CA GLY A 281 -5.77 12.80 2.11
C GLY A 281 -4.53 13.70 2.02
N PRO A 282 -3.47 13.36 2.79
CA PRO A 282 -2.21 14.07 2.77
C PRO A 282 -1.58 14.13 1.37
N SER A 283 -1.20 15.34 0.97
CA SER A 283 -0.67 15.67 -0.37
C SER A 283 0.34 16.80 -0.28
N VAL A 284 0.90 17.27 -1.39
CA VAL A 284 1.77 18.46 -1.36
C VAL A 284 0.92 19.73 -1.28
N GLY A 285 1.32 20.66 -0.41
CA GLY A 285 0.67 21.96 -0.31
C GLY A 285 1.20 22.96 -1.33
N GLY A 286 0.43 24.03 -1.56
CA GLY A 286 0.87 25.16 -2.38
C GLY A 286 2.15 25.84 -1.85
N CYS A 287 2.55 25.60 -0.60
CA CYS A 287 3.83 26.04 -0.05
C CYS A 287 5.07 25.36 -0.67
N CYS A 288 4.95 24.14 -1.22
CA CYS A 288 6.08 23.39 -1.76
C CYS A 288 5.92 23.00 -3.23
N PHE A 289 4.68 22.91 -3.72
CA PHE A 289 4.43 22.45 -5.08
C PHE A 289 4.62 23.56 -6.10
N THR A 290 5.52 23.36 -7.06
CA THR A 290 5.75 24.27 -8.18
C THR A 290 5.64 23.52 -9.50
N LEU A 291 5.12 24.20 -10.51
CA LEU A 291 5.07 23.72 -11.89
C LEU A 291 5.75 24.73 -12.81
N ASP A 292 6.13 24.31 -14.01
CA ASP A 292 6.57 25.26 -15.02
C ASP A 292 5.42 26.22 -15.35
N ARG A 293 5.71 27.51 -15.54
CA ARG A 293 4.71 28.57 -15.71
C ARG A 293 3.55 28.19 -16.63
N LYS A 294 3.85 27.64 -17.81
CA LYS A 294 2.83 27.22 -18.79
C LYS A 294 1.80 26.23 -18.21
N GLN A 295 2.26 25.28 -17.41
CA GLN A 295 1.40 24.29 -16.75
C GLN A 295 0.63 24.92 -15.59
N ALA A 296 1.30 25.75 -14.79
CA ALA A 296 0.69 26.43 -13.65
C ALA A 296 -0.50 27.31 -14.08
N LEU A 297 -0.37 28.05 -15.19
CA LEU A 297 -1.42 28.96 -15.68
C LEU A 297 -2.75 28.27 -16.01
N HIS A 298 -2.76 26.96 -16.29
CA HIS A 298 -4.03 26.23 -16.50
C HIS A 298 -4.90 26.22 -15.23
N PHE A 299 -4.30 26.28 -14.04
CA PHE A 299 -5.04 26.31 -12.78
C PHE A 299 -5.75 27.65 -12.52
N LEU A 300 -5.33 28.74 -13.16
CA LEU A 300 -6.03 30.03 -13.08
C LEU A 300 -7.43 29.97 -13.70
N LEU A 301 -7.67 29.06 -14.65
CA LEU A 301 -8.99 28.80 -15.23
C LEU A 301 -9.96 28.17 -14.22
N LEU A 302 -9.42 27.50 -13.19
CA LEU A 302 -10.21 26.99 -12.08
C LEU A 302 -10.48 28.10 -11.08
N HIS A 303 -9.42 28.74 -10.57
CA HIS A 303 -9.51 29.85 -9.61
C HIS A 303 -8.19 30.62 -9.53
N PRO A 304 -8.22 31.96 -9.34
CA PRO A 304 -7.00 32.77 -9.21
C PRO A 304 -6.11 32.30 -8.04
N ASP A 305 -6.70 31.97 -6.90
CA ASP A 305 -5.93 31.54 -5.71
C ASP A 305 -5.29 30.15 -5.84
N CYS A 306 -5.55 29.42 -6.95
CA CYS A 306 -4.84 28.16 -7.21
C CYS A 306 -3.38 28.39 -7.62
N VAL A 307 -3.00 29.59 -8.03
CA VAL A 307 -1.62 29.90 -8.46
C VAL A 307 -1.10 31.14 -7.74
N LYS A 308 0.00 30.97 -7.03
CA LYS A 308 0.73 32.09 -6.42
C LYS A 308 1.90 32.48 -7.31
N ASP A 309 2.07 33.79 -7.51
CA ASP A 309 3.11 34.41 -8.34
C ASP A 309 3.11 33.88 -9.79
N PRO A 310 2.00 34.06 -10.55
CA PRO A 310 1.83 33.48 -11.89
C PRO A 310 2.85 33.96 -12.95
N GLU A 311 3.58 35.05 -12.64
CA GLU A 311 4.65 35.58 -13.49
C GLU A 311 6.00 34.89 -13.27
N ALA A 312 6.17 34.12 -12.19
CA ALA A 312 7.39 33.38 -11.92
C ALA A 312 7.63 32.29 -12.97
N GLU A 313 8.90 31.91 -13.17
CA GLU A 313 9.26 30.78 -14.06
C GLU A 313 8.63 29.47 -13.59
N ARG A 314 8.60 29.27 -12.26
CA ARG A 314 7.96 28.13 -11.61
C ARG A 314 7.00 28.57 -10.50
N PRO A 315 5.75 28.97 -10.85
CA PRO A 315 4.77 29.40 -9.87
C PRO A 315 4.40 28.30 -8.89
N HIS A 316 3.97 28.70 -7.70
CA HIS A 316 3.43 27.80 -6.70
C HIS A 316 1.97 27.45 -7.03
N VAL A 317 1.61 26.16 -6.97
CA VAL A 317 0.28 25.67 -7.38
C VAL A 317 -0.41 24.95 -6.22
N ASN A 318 -1.64 25.35 -5.92
CA ASN A 318 -2.49 24.73 -4.91
C ASN A 318 -3.46 23.73 -5.54
N ILE A 319 -2.99 22.51 -5.79
CA ILE A 319 -3.80 21.42 -6.36
C ILE A 319 -4.94 20.98 -5.43
N ARG A 320 -4.82 21.26 -4.12
CA ARG A 320 -5.83 20.89 -3.12
C ARG A 320 -7.05 21.80 -3.24
N LEU A 321 -6.82 23.11 -3.30
CA LEU A 321 -7.86 24.09 -3.59
C LEU A 321 -8.51 23.82 -4.95
N ALA A 322 -7.71 23.48 -5.96
CA ALA A 322 -8.23 23.16 -7.29
C ALA A 322 -9.26 22.00 -7.25
N ASN A 323 -8.94 20.90 -6.56
CA ASN A 323 -9.87 19.78 -6.40
C ASN A 323 -11.08 20.15 -5.55
N ARG A 324 -10.91 20.91 -4.46
CA ARG A 324 -12.05 21.40 -3.67
C ARG A 324 -13.04 22.17 -4.54
N ILE A 325 -12.55 23.10 -5.35
CA ILE A 325 -13.39 23.90 -6.25
C ILE A 325 -14.08 23.05 -7.31
N LEU A 326 -13.37 22.06 -7.86
CA LEU A 326 -13.96 21.13 -8.83
C LEU A 326 -15.09 20.32 -8.21
N LEU A 327 -14.90 19.77 -7.00
CA LEU A 327 -15.90 19.01 -6.27
C LEU A 327 -17.14 19.86 -5.94
N GLU A 328 -16.96 21.07 -5.42
CA GLU A 328 -18.05 21.98 -5.10
C GLU A 328 -18.85 22.39 -6.35
N ARG A 329 -18.16 22.73 -7.45
CA ARG A 329 -18.80 23.00 -8.75
C ARG A 329 -19.52 21.77 -9.31
N GLY A 330 -19.04 20.59 -8.96
CA GLY A 330 -19.60 19.30 -9.29
C GLY A 330 -20.87 18.91 -8.51
N GLY A 331 -21.28 19.73 -7.54
CA GLY A 331 -22.47 19.50 -6.73
C GLY A 331 -22.22 18.73 -5.43
N VAL A 332 -20.96 18.42 -5.09
CA VAL A 332 -20.61 17.94 -3.74
C VAL A 332 -20.76 19.12 -2.78
N LEU A 333 -21.47 18.92 -1.67
CA LEU A 333 -21.70 20.01 -0.71
C LEU A 333 -20.38 20.40 -0.03
N PRO A 334 -20.10 21.70 0.21
CA PRO A 334 -18.88 22.13 0.89
C PRO A 334 -18.66 21.47 2.26
N GLY A 335 -19.76 21.17 2.98
CA GLY A 335 -19.74 20.47 4.27
C GLY A 335 -19.50 18.96 4.18
N ASN A 336 -19.53 18.38 2.98
CA ASN A 336 -19.23 16.97 2.72
C ASN A 336 -17.79 16.76 2.25
N ILE A 337 -16.99 17.83 2.14
CA ILE A 337 -15.59 17.74 1.73
C ILE A 337 -14.73 17.92 2.97
N ASP A 338 -14.15 16.82 3.45
CA ASP A 338 -13.17 16.86 4.53
C ASP A 338 -11.78 17.04 3.96
N ASP A 339 -11.28 18.26 4.09
CA ASP A 339 -9.91 18.63 3.85
C ASP A 339 -9.21 19.07 5.15
N SER A 340 -9.65 18.61 6.33
CA SER A 340 -8.94 18.91 7.58
C SER A 340 -7.49 18.36 7.57
N SER A 341 -7.28 17.20 6.95
CA SER A 341 -5.93 16.64 6.71
C SER A 341 -5.10 17.42 5.67
N VAL A 342 -5.73 18.31 4.89
CA VAL A 342 -5.03 19.22 3.96
C VAL A 342 -4.15 20.24 4.70
N SER A 343 -4.24 20.39 6.01
CA SER A 343 -3.21 21.16 6.75
C SER A 343 -1.81 20.54 6.66
N GLU A 344 -1.68 19.25 6.34
CA GLU A 344 -0.40 18.54 6.39
C GLU A 344 0.27 18.43 5.00
N CYS A 345 1.12 19.40 4.64
CA CYS A 345 1.96 19.28 3.44
C CYS A 345 2.93 18.09 3.58
N THR A 346 2.82 17.09 2.70
CA THR A 346 3.66 15.88 2.69
C THR A 346 5.15 16.19 2.55
N SER A 347 5.49 17.23 1.79
CA SER A 347 6.86 17.71 1.65
C SER A 347 7.40 18.32 2.95
N CYS A 348 6.59 19.10 3.67
CA CYS A 348 6.99 19.75 4.93
C CYS A 348 7.09 18.77 6.11
N HIS A 349 6.16 17.81 6.21
CA HIS A 349 6.05 16.91 7.36
C HIS A 349 6.87 15.63 7.13
N THR A 350 8.21 15.77 7.18
CA THR A 350 9.18 14.71 6.87
C THR A 350 9.03 13.45 7.71
N GLU A 351 8.64 13.61 8.97
CA GLU A 351 8.48 12.50 9.91
C GLU A 351 7.22 11.67 9.65
N LEU A 352 6.19 12.27 9.03
CA LEU A 352 4.89 11.64 8.81
C LEU A 352 4.73 11.09 7.38
N PHE A 353 5.31 11.72 6.36
CA PHE A 353 4.98 11.37 4.97
C PHE A 353 6.19 11.20 4.05
N PHE A 354 6.02 10.34 3.05
CA PHE A 354 6.87 10.35 1.87
C PHE A 354 6.47 11.50 0.94
N SER A 355 7.44 12.02 0.20
CA SER A 355 7.25 13.12 -0.75
C SER A 355 8.21 12.99 -1.91
N HIS A 356 7.69 12.92 -3.13
CA HIS A 356 8.47 12.96 -4.37
C HIS A 356 9.13 14.34 -4.60
N VAL A 357 8.43 15.43 -4.31
CA VAL A 357 8.90 16.82 -4.39
C VAL A 357 10.14 17.01 -3.50
N ARG A 358 10.14 16.42 -2.31
CA ARG A 358 11.29 16.47 -1.39
C ARG A 358 12.37 15.44 -1.73
N ASP A 359 11.98 14.18 -1.92
CA ASP A 359 12.91 13.03 -1.93
C ASP A 359 13.35 12.62 -3.36
N GLY A 360 12.78 13.24 -4.40
CA GLY A 360 13.09 12.97 -5.80
C GLY A 360 12.60 11.60 -6.28
N LEU A 361 13.34 10.98 -7.20
CA LEU A 361 12.91 9.76 -7.90
C LEU A 361 12.81 8.50 -7.02
N ASN A 362 13.48 8.49 -5.87
CA ASN A 362 13.51 7.34 -4.97
C ASN A 362 12.75 7.66 -3.70
N PHE A 363 11.43 7.58 -3.74
CA PHE A 363 10.52 7.93 -2.63
C PHE A 363 9.62 6.75 -2.26
N GLY A 364 9.28 6.65 -0.98
CA GLY A 364 8.25 5.73 -0.50
C GLY A 364 6.86 6.19 -0.91
N THR A 365 5.84 5.38 -0.67
CA THR A 365 4.45 5.72 -1.05
C THR A 365 3.50 5.34 0.06
N GLN A 366 2.69 6.30 0.49
CA GLN A 366 1.54 6.09 1.35
C GLN A 366 0.28 5.77 0.52
N LEU A 367 -0.76 5.26 1.17
CA LEU A 367 -2.08 4.98 0.56
C LEU A 367 -3.17 5.75 1.30
N GLY A 368 -4.15 6.27 0.56
CA GLY A 368 -5.52 6.40 1.05
C GLY A 368 -6.31 5.15 0.68
N PHE A 369 -7.12 4.63 1.58
CA PHE A 369 -7.88 3.40 1.38
C PHE A 369 -9.26 3.47 2.02
N LEU A 370 -10.22 2.76 1.43
CA LEU A 370 -11.58 2.62 1.95
C LEU A 370 -12.25 1.30 1.53
N TRP A 371 -13.18 0.82 2.34
CA TRP A 371 -13.98 -0.38 2.10
C TRP A 371 -15.36 -0.27 2.76
N ILE A 372 -16.30 -1.09 2.29
CA ILE A 372 -17.61 -1.26 2.93
C ILE A 372 -17.43 -2.30 4.03
N ARG A 373 -17.74 -1.95 5.29
CA ARG A 373 -17.66 -2.89 6.41
C ARG A 373 -18.77 -3.92 6.28
N GLU A 374 -18.58 -5.10 6.86
CA GLU A 374 -19.70 -6.00 7.13
C GLU A 374 -20.54 -5.33 8.22
N GLU A 375 -21.86 -5.37 8.04
CA GLU A 375 -22.73 -5.03 9.18
C GLU A 375 -22.54 -6.20 10.15
N GLU A 376 -22.22 -5.90 11.40
CA GLU A 376 -22.48 -6.88 12.45
C GLU A 376 -23.99 -7.06 12.37
N GLU A 377 -24.45 -8.23 11.90
CA GLU A 377 -25.82 -8.66 12.13
C GLU A 377 -25.94 -8.65 13.65
N GLU A 378 -26.42 -7.54 14.21
CA GLU A 378 -26.87 -7.50 15.58
C GLU A 378 -27.85 -8.65 15.71
N GLU A 379 -27.63 -9.48 16.72
CA GLU A 379 -28.44 -10.62 17.14
C GLU A 379 -29.85 -10.16 17.57
N GLU A 380 -30.53 -9.36 16.75
CA GLU A 380 -31.93 -8.93 16.94
C GLU A 380 -32.92 -10.00 16.45
N GLU A 381 -32.46 -11.05 15.74
CA GLU A 381 -33.30 -12.21 15.41
C GLU A 381 -33.41 -13.24 16.55
N GLU A 382 -32.55 -13.21 17.58
CA GLU A 382 -32.69 -14.11 18.75
C GLU A 382 -33.59 -13.53 19.87
N GLU A 383 -33.78 -12.21 19.95
CA GLU A 383 -34.72 -11.60 20.92
C GLU A 383 -36.18 -11.54 20.41
N GLU A 384 -36.43 -11.58 19.09
CA GLU A 384 -37.80 -11.70 18.55
C GLU A 384 -38.33 -13.15 18.60
N GLU A 385 -37.49 -14.18 18.41
CA GLU A 385 -37.92 -15.58 18.60
C GLU A 385 -38.09 -15.96 20.08
N GLU A 386 -37.26 -15.46 21.01
CA GLU A 386 -37.48 -15.68 22.46
C GLU A 386 -38.62 -14.82 23.04
N GLY A 387 -39.00 -13.73 22.36
CA GLY A 387 -40.14 -12.88 22.71
C GLY A 387 -41.50 -13.43 22.29
N GLU A 388 -41.58 -14.10 21.14
CA GLU A 388 -42.82 -14.75 20.67
C GLU A 388 -43.06 -16.11 21.37
N GLU A 389 -42.02 -16.89 21.71
CA GLU A 389 -42.19 -18.13 22.50
C GLU A 389 -42.52 -17.86 23.98
N GLY A 390 -42.23 -16.66 24.49
CA GLY A 390 -42.55 -16.24 25.86
C GLY A 390 -44.00 -15.80 26.08
N GLU A 391 -44.69 -15.29 25.05
CA GLU A 391 -46.10 -14.87 25.15
C GLU A 391 -47.09 -16.03 24.86
N GLU A 392 -46.72 -17.02 24.05
CA GLU A 392 -47.58 -18.21 23.82
C GLU A 392 -47.57 -19.20 25.01
N GLY A 393 -46.55 -19.14 25.90
CA GLY A 393 -46.45 -19.99 27.08
C GLY A 393 -47.23 -19.51 28.32
N GLU A 394 -47.62 -18.24 28.39
CA GLU A 394 -48.38 -17.69 29.52
C GLU A 394 -49.91 -17.73 29.31
N GLU A 395 -50.40 -17.83 28.07
CA GLU A 395 -51.84 -17.98 27.79
C GLU A 395 -52.37 -19.43 27.91
N GLU A 396 -51.51 -20.46 27.89
CA GLU A 396 -51.92 -21.86 28.09
C GLU A 396 -51.98 -22.30 29.58
N GLU A 397 -51.30 -21.61 30.52
CA GLU A 397 -51.37 -21.94 31.96
C GLU A 397 -52.54 -21.27 32.72
N GLU A 398 -53.15 -20.19 32.19
CA GLU A 398 -54.35 -19.58 32.79
C GLU A 398 -55.67 -20.26 32.33
N GLY A 399 -55.66 -21.03 31.25
CA GLY A 399 -56.83 -21.75 30.72
C GLY A 399 -57.17 -23.09 31.39
N GLU A 400 -56.21 -23.72 32.09
CA GLU A 400 -56.41 -25.04 32.74
C GLU A 400 -56.77 -24.96 34.23
N ARG A 401 -56.75 -23.78 34.87
CA ARG A 401 -57.19 -23.61 36.28
C ARG A 401 -58.67 -23.26 36.48
N GLU A 402 -59.43 -22.99 35.42
CA GLU A 402 -60.89 -22.76 35.52
C GLU A 402 -61.75 -23.97 35.10
N ARG A 403 -61.15 -25.15 34.88
CA ARG A 403 -61.88 -26.40 34.60
C ARG A 403 -61.66 -27.52 35.61
N GLU A 404 -61.22 -27.18 36.82
CA GLU A 404 -61.43 -28.03 38.00
C GLU A 404 -62.74 -27.62 38.69
N THR A 405 -63.83 -27.96 37.99
CA THR A 405 -65.20 -28.11 38.46
C THR A 405 -65.23 -28.66 39.90
N ASP A 406 -65.92 -28.03 40.84
CA ASP A 406 -67.39 -28.10 40.93
C ASP A 406 -67.88 -29.54 40.68
N ARG A 407 -67.55 -30.42 41.64
CA ARG A 407 -68.23 -31.70 41.92
C ARG A 407 -68.21 -32.02 43.40
#